data_AF-A0A8D8KC57-F1
#
_entry.id   AF-A0A8D8KC57-F1
#
_cell.length_a   1.000
_cell.length_b   1.000
_cell.length_c   1.000
_cell.angle_alpha   90.00
_cell.angle_beta   90.00
_cell.angle_gamma   90.00
#
_symmetry.space_group_name_H-M   'P 1'
#
loop_
_entity.id
_entity.type
_entity.pdbx_description
1 polymer ?
#
loop_
_entity_poly.entity_id
_entity_poly.type
_entity_poly.pdbx_seq_one_letter_code
_entity_poly.pdbx_strand_id
1 'polypeptide(L)'
;YEGTTQGMQWSTLFHDSDVDNINLGSIMLMLLADAVIYMLIALYVEQVFPGDFGLAQPWYFPVSKRFWFGESPTKDPFTEDPPSKKENIEDDPKGRPARIVIKGLRKVYSNKKVAVEGLSFSMFEGHITALLGHNGAGKTTTMSMLTGMKRPSSGTALIYGHDIRHEMKKIRNSLGYCPQHNILFEDLTVKEHLYFYSRIKGLSDAQAQYEVNRYIKSLELVDKTNVVASSLSGGMQRKLCVGIALCAGSKVVLCDEPTSGMD
;
A
#
# COMPACT_ATOMS: atom_id res chain seq x y z
N TYR A 1 12.13 38.05 55.85
CA TYR A 1 12.36 36.77 55.14
C TYR A 1 11.21 36.59 54.17
N GLU A 2 11.30 37.28 53.03
CA GLU A 2 10.37 37.10 51.92
C GLU A 2 11.15 36.32 50.87
N GLY A 3 10.81 35.03 50.73
CA GLY A 3 11.36 34.20 49.67
C GLY A 3 10.84 34.73 48.35
N THR A 4 11.69 35.43 47.59
CA THR A 4 11.45 35.70 46.19
C THR A 4 11.40 34.34 45.48
N THR A 5 10.20 33.80 45.32
CA THR A 5 9.93 32.66 44.44
C THR A 5 10.15 33.13 43.00
N GLN A 6 11.41 33.18 42.60
CA GLN A 6 11.80 33.44 41.23
C GLN A 6 11.19 32.33 40.38
N GLY A 7 10.25 32.68 39.52
CA GLY A 7 9.62 31.73 38.61
C GLY A 7 10.67 31.04 37.74
N MET A 8 10.31 29.86 37.23
CA MET A 8 11.15 29.06 36.37
C MET A 8 11.48 29.82 35.07
N GLN A 9 12.75 30.12 34.82
CA GLN A 9 13.22 30.84 33.64
C GLN A 9 14.15 29.95 32.82
N TRP A 10 14.25 30.21 31.51
CA TRP A 10 15.12 29.44 30.62
C TRP A 10 16.60 29.44 31.06
N SER A 11 17.03 30.50 31.75
CA SER A 11 18.38 30.65 32.30
C SER A 11 18.62 29.85 33.58
N THR A 12 17.58 29.51 34.34
CA THR A 12 17.67 28.76 35.61
C THR A 12 17.30 27.29 35.44
N LEU A 13 16.93 26.86 34.23
CA LEU A 13 16.57 25.48 33.88
C LEU A 13 17.65 24.46 34.21
N PHE A 14 18.92 24.85 34.18
CA PHE A 14 20.06 23.98 34.46
C PHE A 14 20.69 24.23 35.84
N HIS A 15 20.04 24.98 36.72
CA HIS A 15 20.57 25.25 38.06
C HIS A 15 20.12 24.18 39.06
N ASP A 16 21.03 23.73 39.92
CA ASP A 16 20.72 22.71 40.92
C ASP A 16 19.76 23.29 41.97
N SER A 17 18.65 22.61 42.22
CA SER A 17 17.80 22.91 43.36
C SER A 17 18.44 22.35 44.63
N ASP A 18 18.44 23.12 45.72
CA ASP A 18 19.02 22.78 47.03
C ASP A 18 18.46 21.48 47.66
N VAL A 19 17.38 20.94 47.09
CA VAL A 19 16.80 19.66 47.48
C VAL A 19 16.95 18.72 46.29
N ASP A 20 17.73 17.66 46.50
CA ASP A 20 17.92 16.46 45.66
C ASP A 20 18.90 16.48 44.48
N ASN A 21 19.64 17.56 44.17
CA ASN A 21 20.56 17.62 43.00
C ASN A 21 19.86 17.20 41.68
N ILE A 22 18.53 17.35 41.59
CA ILE A 22 17.78 17.01 40.38
C ILE A 22 17.51 18.30 39.61
N ASN A 23 18.21 18.42 38.50
CA ASN A 23 18.10 19.56 37.63
C ASN A 23 16.87 19.44 36.72
N LEU A 24 16.00 20.45 36.65
CA LEU A 24 14.81 20.39 35.80
C LEU A 24 15.15 20.18 34.31
N GLY A 25 16.24 20.79 33.84
CA GLY A 25 16.75 20.58 32.49
C GLY A 25 17.11 19.12 32.24
N SER A 26 17.61 18.40 33.24
CA SER A 26 17.89 16.96 33.14
C SER A 26 16.61 16.13 33.04
N ILE A 27 15.53 16.52 33.73
CA ILE A 27 14.22 15.88 33.61
C ILE A 27 13.66 16.07 32.20
N MET A 28 13.72 17.30 31.66
CA MET A 28 13.28 17.56 30.28
C MET A 28 14.09 16.77 29.25
N LEU A 29 15.40 16.64 29.46
CA LEU A 29 16.28 15.84 28.60
C LEU A 29 15.95 14.35 28.69
N MET A 30 15.66 13.83 29.89
CA MET A 30 15.21 12.46 30.10
C MET A 30 13.88 12.19 29.40
N LEU A 31 12.90 13.09 29.53
CA LEU A 31 11.61 12.98 28.83
C LEU A 31 11.75 13.01 27.31
N LEU A 32 12.66 13.85 26.78
CA LEU A 32 12.94 13.90 25.36
C LEU A 32 13.64 12.61 24.89
N ALA A 33 14.58 12.10 25.68
CA ALA A 33 15.22 10.82 25.41
C ALA A 33 14.20 9.67 25.40
N ASP A 34 13.29 9.62 26.37
CA ASP A 34 12.21 8.64 26.43
C ASP A 34 11.29 8.76 25.21
N ALA A 35 10.90 9.97 24.81
CA ALA A 35 10.09 10.18 23.62
C ALA A 35 10.78 9.65 22.35
N VAL A 36 12.09 9.88 22.21
CA VAL A 36 12.89 9.33 21.10
C VAL A 36 12.95 7.80 21.17
N ILE A 37 13.17 7.23 22.36
CA ILE A 37 13.20 5.77 22.56
C ILE A 37 11.85 5.16 22.18
N TYR A 38 10.74 5.71 22.68
CA TYR A 38 9.39 5.23 22.34
C TYR A 38 9.08 5.37 20.86
N MET A 39 9.50 6.47 20.21
CA MET A 39 9.36 6.64 18.77
C MET A 39 10.16 5.56 18.00
N LEU A 40 11.40 5.27 18.40
CA LEU A 40 12.20 4.22 17.77
C LEU A 40 11.59 2.83 17.97
N ILE A 41 11.08 2.54 19.16
CA ILE A 41 10.36 1.29 19.46
C ILE A 41 9.11 1.19 18.59
N ALA A 42 8.32 2.27 18.47
CA ALA A 42 7.13 2.29 17.63
C ALA A 42 7.46 2.01 16.16
N LEU A 43 8.47 2.71 15.61
CA LEU A 43 8.93 2.48 14.23
C LEU A 43 9.46 1.06 14.01
N TYR A 44 10.10 0.45 15.00
CA TYR A 44 10.56 -0.94 14.94
C TYR A 44 9.38 -1.92 14.96
N VAL A 45 8.43 -1.74 15.89
CA VAL A 45 7.26 -2.61 16.02
C VAL A 45 6.40 -2.57 14.76
N GLU A 46 6.16 -1.39 14.18
CA GLU A 46 5.41 -1.26 12.92
C GLU A 46 6.06 -2.02 11.76
N GLN A 47 7.40 -2.07 11.70
CA GLN A 47 8.11 -2.77 10.62
C GLN A 47 8.14 -4.29 10.82
N VAL A 48 8.25 -4.77 12.07
CA VAL A 48 8.26 -6.20 12.38
C VAL A 48 6.84 -6.79 12.38
N PHE A 49 5.85 -6.02 12.83
CA PHE A 49 4.45 -6.40 12.95
C PHE A 49 3.53 -5.37 12.29
N PRO A 50 3.45 -5.31 10.95
CA PRO A 50 2.68 -4.29 10.22
C PRO A 50 1.15 -4.47 10.27
N GLY A 51 0.60 -5.14 11.29
CA GLY A 51 -0.84 -5.41 11.40
C GLY A 51 -1.40 -6.19 10.20
N ASP A 52 -2.61 -5.83 9.75
CA ASP A 52 -3.34 -6.53 8.69
C ASP A 52 -2.80 -6.25 7.27
N PHE A 53 -2.08 -5.14 7.08
CA PHE A 53 -1.63 -4.66 5.78
C PHE A 53 -0.15 -4.29 5.78
N GLY A 54 0.66 -5.12 5.12
CA GLY A 54 2.08 -4.82 4.94
C GLY A 54 2.94 -6.07 4.90
N LEU A 55 4.20 -5.88 4.52
CA LEU A 55 5.15 -6.97 4.42
C LEU A 55 6.04 -6.98 5.68
N ALA A 56 5.74 -7.86 6.64
CA ALA A 56 6.50 -7.98 7.88
C ALA A 56 7.99 -8.19 7.61
N GLN A 57 8.85 -7.35 8.19
CA GLN A 57 10.29 -7.55 8.14
C GLN A 57 10.73 -8.54 9.22
N PRO A 58 11.81 -9.31 9.00
CA PRO A 58 12.39 -10.13 10.06
C PRO A 58 12.78 -9.27 11.27
N TRP A 59 12.69 -9.80 12.49
CA TRP A 59 13.08 -9.07 13.71
C TRP A 59 14.52 -8.52 13.65
N TYR A 60 15.42 -9.21 12.94
CA TYR A 60 16.81 -8.81 12.76
C TYR A 60 17.04 -7.82 11.59
N PHE A 61 15.98 -7.28 10.97
CA PHE A 61 16.12 -6.40 9.81
C PHE A 61 17.07 -5.20 10.03
N PRO A 62 17.14 -4.53 11.20
CA PRO A 62 18.00 -3.37 11.38
C PRO A 62 19.48 -3.74 11.39
N VAL A 63 19.83 -5.00 11.67
CA VAL A 63 21.22 -5.49 11.67
C VAL A 63 21.57 -6.11 10.32
N SER A 64 20.57 -6.36 9.47
CA SER A 64 20.78 -6.96 8.17
C SER A 64 21.48 -5.99 7.21
N LYS A 65 22.51 -6.47 6.50
CA LYS A 65 23.16 -5.70 5.42
C LYS A 65 22.16 -5.26 4.34
N ARG A 66 21.07 -6.01 4.18
CA ARG A 66 19.97 -5.72 3.23
C ARG A 66 19.24 -4.41 3.54
N PHE A 67 19.10 -4.05 4.81
CA PHE A 67 18.44 -2.80 5.21
C PHE A 67 19.30 -1.58 4.90
N TRP A 68 20.59 -1.63 5.26
CA TRP A 68 21.52 -0.50 5.11
C TRP A 68 22.07 -0.32 3.70
N PHE A 69 22.36 -1.43 3.01
CA PHE A 69 23.05 -1.41 1.72
C PHE A 69 22.15 -1.82 0.55
N GLY A 70 20.86 -2.10 0.81
CA GLY A 70 19.94 -2.65 -0.17
C GLY A 70 20.22 -4.13 -0.49
N GLU A 71 19.27 -4.82 -1.09
CA GLU A 71 19.54 -6.11 -1.73
C GLU A 71 20.28 -5.88 -3.05
N SER A 72 21.40 -6.59 -3.25
CA SER A 72 21.88 -6.87 -4.59
C SER A 72 20.76 -7.62 -5.33
N PRO A 73 20.45 -7.30 -6.60
CA PRO A 73 19.49 -8.06 -7.37
C PRO A 73 19.89 -9.53 -7.29
N THR A 74 19.06 -10.35 -6.64
CA THR A 74 19.24 -11.80 -6.72
C THR A 74 19.21 -12.15 -8.19
N LYS A 75 20.25 -12.87 -8.64
CA LYS A 75 20.40 -13.38 -10.02
C LYS A 75 19.04 -13.72 -10.60
N ASP A 76 18.79 -13.16 -11.79
CA ASP A 76 17.60 -13.33 -12.61
C ASP A 76 16.94 -14.70 -12.36
N PRO A 77 15.71 -14.75 -11.81
CA PRO A 77 14.92 -15.99 -11.76
C PRO A 77 14.51 -16.49 -13.16
N PHE A 78 15.10 -15.95 -14.23
CA PHE A 78 14.66 -16.08 -15.62
C PHE A 78 15.22 -17.31 -16.35
N THR A 79 15.90 -18.24 -15.67
CA THR A 79 16.47 -19.44 -16.30
C THR A 79 15.58 -20.68 -16.32
N GLU A 80 14.31 -20.60 -15.91
CA GLU A 80 13.40 -21.73 -16.08
C GLU A 80 12.47 -21.51 -17.27
N ASP A 81 12.55 -22.47 -18.20
CA ASP A 81 11.75 -22.58 -19.42
C ASP A 81 10.25 -22.37 -19.16
N PRO A 82 9.50 -21.83 -20.13
CA PRO A 82 8.05 -21.72 -20.01
C PRO A 82 7.45 -23.10 -19.73
N PRO A 83 6.51 -23.23 -18.78
CA PRO A 83 5.84 -24.50 -18.55
C PRO A 83 5.18 -24.94 -19.86
N SER A 84 5.41 -26.21 -20.20
CA SER A 84 4.81 -26.93 -21.33
C SER A 84 3.38 -26.47 -21.60
N LYS A 85 3.11 -26.04 -22.85
CA LYS A 85 1.79 -25.63 -23.34
C LYS A 85 0.68 -26.49 -22.74
N LYS A 86 -0.12 -25.90 -21.85
CA LYS A 86 -1.38 -26.51 -21.39
C LYS A 86 -2.42 -26.30 -22.49
N GLU A 87 -3.23 -27.32 -22.75
CA GLU A 87 -4.19 -27.42 -23.87
C GLU A 87 -5.29 -26.34 -23.91
N ASN A 88 -5.35 -25.42 -22.93
CA ASN A 88 -6.38 -24.39 -22.79
C ASN A 88 -5.80 -22.96 -22.70
N ILE A 89 -4.59 -22.73 -23.23
CA ILE A 89 -3.95 -21.40 -23.24
C ILE A 89 -4.13 -20.81 -24.64
N GLU A 90 -4.87 -19.71 -24.73
CA GLU A 90 -4.93 -18.87 -25.94
C GLU A 90 -3.54 -18.30 -26.24
N ASP A 91 -3.19 -18.19 -27.51
CA ASP A 91 -1.91 -17.61 -27.92
C ASP A 91 -1.80 -16.16 -27.44
N ASP A 92 -0.58 -15.76 -27.07
CA ASP A 92 -0.30 -14.39 -26.63
C ASP A 92 -0.68 -13.37 -27.73
N PRO A 93 -1.34 -12.25 -27.36
CA PRO A 93 -1.75 -11.23 -28.32
C PRO A 93 -0.51 -10.61 -28.99
N LYS A 94 -0.48 -10.66 -30.33
CA LYS A 94 0.64 -10.16 -31.14
C LYS A 94 0.76 -8.64 -31.04
N GLY A 95 1.98 -8.15 -30.86
CA GLY A 95 2.31 -6.72 -30.93
C GLY A 95 2.04 -5.91 -29.67
N ARG A 96 1.72 -6.54 -28.53
CA ARG A 96 1.57 -5.83 -27.24
C ARG A 96 2.56 -6.36 -26.20
N PRO A 97 3.26 -5.47 -25.47
CA PRO A 97 4.16 -5.91 -24.41
C PRO A 97 3.38 -6.48 -23.23
N ALA A 98 3.87 -7.58 -22.65
CA ALA A 98 3.39 -8.05 -21.35
C ALA A 98 3.78 -7.02 -20.28
N ARG A 99 2.78 -6.52 -19.55
CA ARG A 99 2.98 -5.53 -18.47
C ARG A 99 2.92 -6.15 -17.10
N ILE A 100 2.27 -7.29 -16.96
CA ILE A 100 2.31 -8.10 -15.74
C ILE A 100 2.71 -9.51 -16.13
N VAL A 101 3.79 -10.02 -15.56
CA VAL A 101 4.27 -11.38 -15.82
C VAL A 101 4.37 -12.11 -14.49
N ILE A 102 3.56 -13.15 -14.32
CA ILE A 102 3.52 -13.97 -13.10
C ILE A 102 4.24 -15.27 -13.39
N LYS A 103 5.18 -15.67 -12.52
CA LYS A 103 6.01 -16.87 -12.67
C LYS A 103 6.02 -17.70 -11.40
N GLY A 104 5.41 -18.88 -11.46
CA GLY A 104 5.41 -19.86 -10.37
C GLY A 104 4.87 -19.32 -9.05
N LEU A 105 3.98 -18.32 -9.09
CA LEU A 105 3.55 -17.59 -7.91
C LEU A 105 2.81 -18.53 -6.97
N ARG A 106 3.31 -18.64 -5.73
CA ARG A 106 2.83 -19.61 -4.76
C ARG A 106 2.67 -18.99 -3.38
N LYS A 107 1.60 -19.34 -2.69
CA LYS A 107 1.35 -18.92 -1.30
C LYS A 107 0.91 -20.09 -0.44
N VAL A 108 1.65 -20.28 0.64
CA VAL A 108 1.31 -21.22 1.73
C VAL A 108 1.16 -20.42 3.02
N TYR A 109 0.07 -20.65 3.74
CA TYR A 109 -0.19 -20.04 5.05
C TYR A 109 0.41 -20.90 6.18
N SER A 110 0.55 -20.32 7.38
CA SER A 110 1.19 -20.98 8.54
C SER A 110 0.53 -22.31 8.93
N ASN A 111 -0.77 -22.47 8.65
CA ASN A 111 -1.51 -23.73 8.81
C ASN A 111 -1.22 -24.76 7.71
N LYS A 112 -0.15 -24.59 6.92
CA LYS A 112 0.22 -25.40 5.75
C LYS A 112 -0.81 -25.43 4.62
N LYS A 113 -1.85 -24.58 4.69
CA LYS A 113 -2.83 -24.46 3.61
C LYS A 113 -2.19 -23.75 2.42
N VAL A 114 -2.14 -24.46 1.31
CA VAL A 114 -1.79 -23.88 0.01
C VAL A 114 -2.99 -23.07 -0.49
N ALA A 115 -2.77 -21.79 -0.75
CA ALA A 115 -3.80 -20.91 -1.30
C ALA A 115 -3.60 -20.59 -2.78
N VAL A 116 -2.36 -20.62 -3.25
CA VAL A 116 -2.01 -20.50 -4.68
C VAL A 116 -0.83 -21.44 -4.91
N GLU A 117 -0.91 -22.30 -5.93
CA GLU A 117 0.07 -23.36 -6.23
C GLU A 117 0.66 -23.13 -7.64
N GLY A 118 1.74 -22.34 -7.74
CA GLY A 118 2.53 -22.23 -8.96
C GLY A 118 1.86 -21.50 -10.13
N LEU A 119 1.09 -20.44 -9.86
CA LEU A 119 0.38 -19.68 -10.90
C LEU A 119 1.37 -18.97 -11.83
N SER A 120 1.22 -19.18 -13.15
CA SER A 120 2.09 -18.58 -14.17
C SER A 120 1.27 -18.14 -15.38
N PHE A 121 1.26 -16.85 -15.67
CA PHE A 121 0.63 -16.27 -16.87
C PHE A 121 1.07 -14.82 -17.05
N SER A 122 0.81 -14.28 -18.24
CA SER A 122 1.13 -12.90 -18.61
C SER A 122 -0.14 -12.10 -18.87
N MET A 123 -0.13 -10.81 -18.51
CA MET A 123 -1.17 -9.83 -18.84
C MET A 123 -0.58 -8.72 -19.70
N PHE A 124 -1.33 -8.30 -20.71
CA PHE A 124 -0.86 -7.45 -21.79
C PHE A 124 -1.45 -6.05 -21.70
N GLU A 125 -0.71 -5.07 -22.22
CA GLU A 125 -1.17 -3.69 -22.23
C GLU A 125 -2.50 -3.53 -23.00
N GLY A 126 -3.39 -2.69 -22.47
CA GLY A 126 -4.69 -2.40 -23.08
C GLY A 126 -5.66 -3.58 -23.12
N HIS A 127 -5.45 -4.61 -22.29
CA HIS A 127 -6.38 -5.73 -22.13
C HIS A 127 -7.01 -5.71 -20.74
N ILE A 128 -8.26 -6.17 -20.68
CA ILE A 128 -8.92 -6.51 -19.43
C ILE A 128 -8.73 -8.00 -19.21
N THR A 129 -8.03 -8.37 -18.13
CA THR A 129 -7.86 -9.76 -17.73
C THR A 129 -8.76 -10.05 -16.54
N ALA A 130 -9.60 -11.08 -16.66
CA ALA A 130 -10.47 -11.53 -15.59
C ALA A 130 -9.93 -12.82 -14.96
N LEU A 131 -9.72 -12.81 -13.64
CA LEU A 131 -9.38 -14.02 -12.87
C LEU A 131 -10.67 -14.63 -12.31
N LEU A 132 -11.19 -15.66 -12.98
CA LEU A 132 -12.45 -16.33 -12.61
C LEU A 132 -12.16 -17.65 -11.86
N GLY A 133 -13.00 -17.95 -10.87
CA GLY A 133 -12.90 -19.16 -10.07
C GLY A 133 -13.85 -19.14 -8.88
N HIS A 134 -14.08 -20.29 -8.25
CA HIS A 134 -14.95 -20.39 -7.08
C HIS A 134 -14.39 -19.64 -5.85
N ASN A 135 -15.20 -19.49 -4.80
CA ASN A 135 -14.73 -18.93 -3.52
C ASN A 135 -13.70 -19.87 -2.90
N GLY A 136 -12.59 -19.30 -2.43
CA GLY A 136 -11.46 -20.08 -1.92
C GLY A 136 -10.48 -20.60 -2.97
N ALA A 137 -10.68 -20.35 -4.27
CA ALA A 137 -9.73 -20.72 -5.34
C ALA A 137 -8.40 -19.94 -5.31
N GLY A 138 -8.25 -18.96 -4.41
CA GLY A 138 -7.02 -18.17 -4.27
C GLY A 138 -7.05 -16.79 -4.93
N LYS A 139 -8.15 -16.37 -5.59
CA LYS A 139 -8.27 -15.08 -6.31
C LYS A 139 -7.78 -13.87 -5.50
N THR A 140 -8.40 -13.62 -4.35
CA THR A 140 -8.03 -12.53 -3.43
C THR A 140 -6.61 -12.70 -2.89
N THR A 141 -6.12 -13.93 -2.73
CA THR A 141 -4.73 -14.18 -2.29
C THR A 141 -3.72 -13.82 -3.39
N THR A 142 -4.01 -14.16 -4.65
CA THR A 142 -3.23 -13.72 -5.82
C THR A 142 -3.23 -12.20 -5.90
N MET A 143 -4.39 -11.56 -5.79
CA MET A 143 -4.51 -10.10 -5.82
C MET A 143 -3.72 -9.43 -4.68
N SER A 144 -3.78 -9.99 -3.48
CA SER A 144 -3.01 -9.51 -2.32
C SER A 144 -1.49 -9.63 -2.51
N MET A 145 -1.03 -10.63 -3.27
CA MET A 145 0.38 -10.77 -3.59
C MET A 145 0.82 -9.73 -4.63
N LEU A 146 0.02 -9.50 -5.68
CA LEU A 146 0.32 -8.53 -6.73
C LEU A 146 0.33 -7.08 -6.22
N THR A 147 -0.53 -6.77 -5.25
CA THR A 147 -0.58 -5.46 -4.56
C THR A 147 0.48 -5.31 -3.48
N GLY A 148 1.24 -6.37 -3.18
CA GLY A 148 2.25 -6.38 -2.12
C GLY A 148 1.67 -6.25 -0.71
N MET A 149 0.38 -6.58 -0.51
CA MET A 149 -0.21 -6.73 0.83
C MET A 149 0.22 -8.03 1.49
N LYS A 150 0.51 -9.08 0.70
CA LYS A 150 1.03 -10.37 1.18
C LYS A 150 2.29 -10.76 0.42
N ARG A 151 3.35 -11.20 1.14
CA ARG A 151 4.53 -11.77 0.47
C ARG A 151 4.20 -13.13 -0.15
N PRO A 152 4.64 -13.42 -1.39
CA PRO A 152 4.61 -14.78 -1.92
C PRO A 152 5.53 -15.70 -1.10
N SER A 153 5.16 -16.99 -1.00
CA SER A 153 6.00 -18.01 -0.37
C SER A 153 7.09 -18.50 -1.32
N SER A 154 6.78 -18.60 -2.61
CA SER A 154 7.75 -18.83 -3.69
C SER A 154 7.22 -18.25 -5.02
N GLY A 155 8.07 -18.20 -6.03
CA GLY A 155 7.79 -17.52 -7.29
C GLY A 155 7.84 -16.00 -7.19
N THR A 156 7.51 -15.32 -8.29
CA THR A 156 7.50 -13.86 -8.37
C THR A 156 6.49 -13.35 -9.40
N ALA A 157 6.25 -12.04 -9.37
CA ALA A 157 5.57 -11.32 -10.43
C ALA A 157 6.32 -10.04 -10.78
N LEU A 158 6.29 -9.68 -12.06
CA LEU A 158 6.88 -8.47 -12.60
C LEU A 158 5.76 -7.55 -13.06
N ILE A 159 5.74 -6.32 -12.58
CA ILE A 159 4.79 -5.28 -13.02
C ILE A 159 5.59 -4.16 -13.64
N TYR A 160 5.41 -3.92 -14.94
CA TYR A 160 6.21 -2.97 -15.72
C TYR A 160 7.74 -3.20 -15.58
N GLY A 161 8.15 -4.47 -15.45
CA GLY A 161 9.54 -4.86 -15.29
C GLY A 161 10.07 -4.83 -13.84
N HIS A 162 9.27 -4.38 -12.88
CA HIS A 162 9.64 -4.32 -11.46
C HIS A 162 9.16 -5.56 -10.70
N ASP A 163 10.02 -6.17 -9.87
CA ASP A 163 9.70 -7.36 -9.07
C ASP A 163 8.87 -7.00 -7.81
N ILE A 164 7.74 -7.67 -7.59
CA ILE A 164 6.83 -7.43 -6.45
C ILE A 164 7.47 -7.69 -5.07
N ARG A 165 8.56 -8.46 -5.00
CA ARG A 165 9.27 -8.78 -3.75
C ARG A 165 10.25 -7.68 -3.34
N HIS A 166 10.87 -7.01 -4.32
CA HIS A 166 11.99 -6.09 -4.08
C HIS A 166 11.64 -4.63 -4.41
N GLU A 167 10.82 -4.39 -5.43
CA GLU A 167 10.59 -3.06 -6.01
C GLU A 167 9.14 -2.57 -5.85
N MET A 168 8.42 -3.08 -4.85
CA MET A 168 7.00 -2.77 -4.63
C MET A 168 6.70 -1.27 -4.51
N LYS A 169 7.63 -0.47 -3.99
CA LYS A 169 7.49 1.00 -3.93
C LYS A 169 7.33 1.62 -5.33
N LYS A 170 8.14 1.20 -6.31
CA LYS A 170 8.04 1.68 -7.70
C LYS A 170 6.73 1.22 -8.36
N ILE A 171 6.34 -0.03 -8.08
CA ILE A 171 5.10 -0.60 -8.59
C ILE A 171 3.89 0.20 -8.10
N ARG A 172 3.82 0.50 -6.79
CA ARG A 172 2.70 1.23 -6.16
C ARG A 172 2.44 2.61 -6.75
N ASN A 173 3.47 3.29 -7.25
CA ASN A 173 3.31 4.60 -7.91
C ASN A 173 2.47 4.52 -9.20
N SER A 174 2.35 3.34 -9.81
CA SER A 174 1.65 3.15 -11.09
C SER A 174 0.52 2.12 -11.01
N LEU A 175 0.24 1.63 -9.80
CA LEU A 175 -0.76 0.59 -9.52
C LEU A 175 -1.97 1.22 -8.80
N GLY A 176 -3.13 1.13 -9.43
CA GLY A 176 -4.43 1.32 -8.79
C GLY A 176 -4.95 0.01 -8.21
N TYR A 177 -5.58 0.06 -7.04
CA TYR A 177 -6.22 -1.09 -6.43
C TYR A 177 -7.61 -0.73 -5.91
N CYS A 178 -8.62 -1.49 -6.35
CA CYS A 178 -9.99 -1.42 -5.86
C CYS A 178 -10.30 -2.73 -5.09
N PRO A 179 -10.31 -2.70 -3.75
CA PRO A 179 -10.60 -3.89 -2.92
C PRO A 179 -12.07 -4.30 -2.99
N GLN A 180 -12.40 -5.48 -2.44
CA GLN A 180 -13.78 -5.98 -2.39
C GLN A 180 -14.70 -5.11 -1.53
N HIS A 181 -14.21 -4.63 -0.37
CA HIS A 181 -14.93 -3.69 0.49
C HIS A 181 -14.58 -2.24 0.13
N ASN A 182 -15.52 -1.32 0.34
CA ASN A 182 -15.28 0.10 0.09
C ASN A 182 -14.38 0.68 1.20
N ILE A 183 -13.22 1.23 0.82
CA ILE A 183 -12.29 1.92 1.74
C ILE A 183 -12.49 3.43 1.56
N LEU A 184 -13.62 3.92 2.07
CA LEU A 184 -13.99 5.34 2.01
C LEU A 184 -13.99 5.93 3.41
N PHE A 185 -13.62 7.20 3.52
CA PHE A 185 -13.72 7.97 4.74
C PHE A 185 -15.15 8.52 4.86
N GLU A 186 -15.83 8.25 5.96
CA GLU A 186 -17.26 8.56 6.12
C GLU A 186 -17.57 10.06 6.01
N ASP A 187 -16.62 10.90 6.46
CA ASP A 187 -16.77 12.35 6.55
C ASP A 187 -16.29 13.11 5.30
N LEU A 188 -15.56 12.45 4.39
CA LEU A 188 -15.04 13.11 3.19
C LEU A 188 -16.06 13.07 2.05
N THR A 189 -16.16 14.17 1.31
CA THR A 189 -16.98 14.27 0.10
C THR A 189 -16.37 13.49 -1.07
N VAL A 190 -17.18 13.22 -2.10
CA VAL A 190 -16.71 12.62 -3.37
C VAL A 190 -15.52 13.40 -3.96
N LYS A 191 -15.63 14.73 -4.00
CA LYS A 191 -14.57 15.61 -4.49
C LYS A 191 -13.29 15.48 -3.66
N GLU A 192 -13.42 15.53 -2.34
CA GLU A 192 -12.29 15.46 -1.42
C GLU A 192 -11.58 14.11 -1.50
N HIS A 193 -12.31 13.00 -1.64
CA HIS A 193 -11.71 11.68 -1.85
C HIS A 193 -10.82 11.65 -3.10
N LEU A 194 -11.37 12.03 -4.25
CA LEU A 194 -10.61 12.01 -5.51
C LEU A 194 -9.42 12.95 -5.44
N TYR A 195 -9.58 14.12 -4.81
CA TYR A 195 -8.50 15.09 -4.63
C TYR A 195 -7.41 14.55 -3.71
N PHE A 196 -7.79 13.99 -2.55
CA PHE A 196 -6.89 13.42 -1.55
C PHE A 196 -6.02 12.32 -2.14
N TYR A 197 -6.62 11.32 -2.79
CA TYR A 197 -5.88 10.22 -3.41
C TYR A 197 -5.01 10.70 -4.59
N SER A 198 -5.45 11.72 -5.34
CA SER A 198 -4.65 12.33 -6.40
C SER A 198 -3.39 13.01 -5.86
N ARG A 199 -3.51 13.74 -4.74
CA ARG A 199 -2.38 14.39 -4.06
C ARG A 199 -1.42 13.38 -3.45
N ILE A 200 -1.92 12.28 -2.86
CA ILE A 200 -1.09 11.19 -2.32
C ILE A 200 -0.24 10.55 -3.42
N LYS A 201 -0.80 10.34 -4.61
CA LYS A 201 -0.07 9.80 -5.77
C LYS A 201 0.90 10.79 -6.43
N GLY A 202 0.99 12.02 -5.91
CA GLY A 202 2.01 12.99 -6.30
C GLY A 202 1.60 13.96 -7.40
N LEU A 203 0.30 14.08 -7.73
CA LEU A 203 -0.17 15.11 -8.65
C LEU A 203 -0.03 16.51 -8.02
N SER A 204 0.28 17.50 -8.86
CA SER A 204 0.22 18.91 -8.46
C SER A 204 -1.22 19.34 -8.18
N ASP A 205 -1.41 20.44 -7.47
CA ASP A 205 -2.76 20.92 -7.14
C ASP A 205 -3.62 21.14 -8.40
N ALA A 206 -3.06 21.78 -9.43
CA ALA A 206 -3.76 22.01 -10.69
C ALA A 206 -4.11 20.70 -11.43
N GLN A 207 -3.19 19.73 -11.45
CA GLN A 207 -3.42 18.42 -12.06
C GLN A 207 -4.49 17.63 -11.30
N ALA A 208 -4.45 17.66 -9.96
CA ALA A 208 -5.42 16.99 -9.11
C ALA A 208 -6.83 17.57 -9.32
N GLN A 209 -6.99 18.89 -9.33
CA GLN A 209 -8.29 19.52 -9.61
C GLN A 209 -8.83 19.15 -10.99
N TYR A 210 -7.97 19.12 -12.01
CA TYR A 210 -8.35 18.70 -13.36
C TYR A 210 -8.84 17.24 -13.38
N GLU A 211 -8.07 16.32 -12.78
CA GLU A 211 -8.45 14.91 -12.72
C GLU A 211 -9.73 14.68 -11.93
N VAL A 212 -9.92 15.35 -10.80
CA VAL A 212 -11.13 15.25 -9.97
C VAL A 212 -12.36 15.59 -10.81
N ASN A 213 -12.34 16.71 -11.53
CA ASN A 213 -13.46 17.12 -12.38
C ASN A 213 -13.71 16.13 -13.53
N ARG A 214 -12.63 15.56 -14.10
CA ARG A 214 -12.73 14.53 -15.14
C ARG A 214 -13.38 13.26 -14.62
N TYR A 215 -12.91 12.72 -13.49
CA TYR A 215 -13.43 11.47 -12.93
C TYR A 215 -14.84 11.61 -12.35
N ILE A 216 -15.19 12.74 -11.73
CA ILE A 216 -16.58 12.99 -11.27
C ILE A 216 -17.56 12.88 -12.43
N LYS A 217 -17.22 13.44 -13.60
CA LYS A 217 -18.04 13.35 -14.81
C LYS A 217 -18.08 11.91 -15.35
N SER A 218 -16.93 11.25 -15.46
CA SER A 218 -16.86 9.87 -15.97
C SER A 218 -17.56 8.84 -15.07
N LEU A 219 -17.67 9.11 -13.77
CA LEU A 219 -18.38 8.26 -12.80
C LEU A 219 -19.86 8.62 -12.64
N GLU A 220 -20.34 9.65 -13.35
CA GLU A 220 -21.72 10.16 -13.24
C GLU A 220 -22.09 10.59 -11.81
N LEU A 221 -21.12 11.15 -11.07
CA LEU A 221 -21.29 11.63 -9.69
C LEU A 221 -21.37 13.15 -9.59
N VAL A 222 -21.70 13.84 -10.68
CA VAL A 222 -21.73 15.32 -10.76
C VAL A 222 -22.64 15.91 -9.68
N ASP A 223 -23.85 15.37 -9.52
CA ASP A 223 -24.84 15.83 -8.52
C ASP A 223 -24.46 15.47 -7.08
N LYS A 224 -23.47 14.59 -6.90
CA LYS A 224 -22.97 14.13 -5.60
C LYS A 224 -21.56 14.64 -5.28
N THR A 225 -21.05 15.58 -6.06
CA THR A 225 -19.69 16.14 -5.93
C THR A 225 -19.34 16.54 -4.49
N ASN A 226 -20.24 17.27 -3.84
CA ASN A 226 -20.04 17.81 -2.48
C ASN A 226 -20.82 17.02 -1.42
N VAL A 227 -21.20 15.77 -1.71
CA VAL A 227 -21.90 14.88 -0.77
C VAL A 227 -20.87 13.96 -0.11
N VAL A 228 -21.00 13.77 1.20
CA VAL A 228 -20.16 12.86 2.01
C VAL A 228 -20.37 11.41 1.60
N ALA A 229 -19.30 10.60 1.65
CA ALA A 229 -19.33 9.22 1.20
C ALA A 229 -20.33 8.34 1.96
N SER A 230 -20.56 8.61 3.25
CA SER A 230 -21.55 7.91 4.09
C SER A 230 -23.00 8.07 3.61
N SER A 231 -23.31 9.16 2.89
CA SER A 231 -24.64 9.44 2.34
C SER A 231 -24.87 8.89 0.93
N LEU A 232 -23.86 8.24 0.34
CA LEU A 232 -23.96 7.62 -0.99
C LEU A 232 -24.60 6.24 -0.90
N SER A 233 -25.30 5.83 -1.96
CA SER A 233 -25.73 4.42 -2.08
C SER A 233 -24.52 3.50 -2.22
N GLY A 234 -24.67 2.20 -1.90
CA GLY A 234 -23.59 1.22 -2.03
C GLY A 234 -22.96 1.19 -3.44
N GLY A 235 -23.78 1.29 -4.49
CA GLY A 235 -23.31 1.39 -5.87
C GLY A 235 -22.57 2.70 -6.17
N MET A 236 -23.01 3.84 -5.63
CA MET A 236 -22.28 5.11 -5.76
C MET A 236 -20.94 5.08 -5.03
N GLN A 237 -20.89 4.50 -3.82
CA GLN A 237 -19.64 4.26 -3.10
C GLN A 237 -18.71 3.35 -3.91
N ARG A 238 -19.26 2.33 -4.58
CA ARG A 238 -18.50 1.44 -5.45
C ARG A 238 -17.92 2.18 -6.65
N LYS A 239 -18.71 3.01 -7.35
CA LYS A 239 -18.24 3.89 -8.41
C LYS A 239 -17.10 4.79 -7.93
N LEU A 240 -17.24 5.41 -6.75
CA LEU A 240 -16.20 6.24 -6.17
C LEU A 240 -14.91 5.44 -5.89
N CYS A 241 -15.01 4.24 -5.31
CA CYS A 241 -13.87 3.36 -5.03
C CYS A 241 -13.10 2.99 -6.32
N VAL A 242 -13.84 2.66 -7.40
CA VAL A 242 -13.25 2.41 -8.72
C VAL A 242 -12.59 3.69 -9.28
N GLY A 243 -13.23 4.85 -9.09
CA GLY A 243 -12.68 6.16 -9.44
C GLY A 243 -11.33 6.45 -8.78
N ILE A 244 -11.23 6.19 -7.48
CA ILE A 244 -10.00 6.34 -6.69
C ILE A 244 -8.91 5.39 -7.20
N ALA A 245 -9.26 4.16 -7.57
CA ALA A 245 -8.28 3.22 -8.13
C ALA A 245 -7.75 3.69 -9.49
N LEU A 246 -8.63 4.28 -10.32
CA LEU A 246 -8.28 4.77 -11.66
C LEU A 246 -7.51 6.09 -11.64
N CYS A 247 -7.72 6.95 -10.65
CA CYS A 247 -7.12 8.29 -10.63
C CYS A 247 -5.60 8.27 -10.45
N ALA A 248 -5.01 9.42 -10.77
CA ALA A 248 -3.61 9.80 -10.74
C ALA A 248 -2.70 8.87 -11.54
N GLY A 249 -3.05 8.70 -12.82
CA GLY A 249 -2.16 8.10 -13.82
C GLY A 249 -1.83 6.62 -13.60
N SER A 250 -2.72 5.86 -12.94
CA SER A 250 -2.55 4.42 -12.74
C SER A 250 -2.44 3.70 -14.08
N LYS A 251 -1.31 3.01 -14.31
CA LYS A 251 -1.04 2.24 -15.55
C LYS A 251 -1.59 0.82 -15.48
N VAL A 252 -1.67 0.28 -14.26
CA VAL A 252 -2.33 -1.00 -13.96
C VAL A 252 -3.41 -0.70 -12.93
N VAL A 253 -4.61 -1.23 -13.14
CA VAL A 253 -5.65 -1.19 -12.12
C VAL A 253 -6.10 -2.61 -11.83
N LEU A 254 -6.00 -2.98 -10.56
CA LEU A 254 -6.41 -4.27 -10.03
C LEU A 254 -7.72 -4.09 -9.27
N CYS A 255 -8.76 -4.81 -9.68
CA CYS A 255 -10.07 -4.73 -9.04
C CYS A 255 -10.45 -6.10 -8.48
N ASP A 256 -10.74 -6.17 -7.19
CA ASP A 256 -11.31 -7.35 -6.53
C ASP A 256 -12.84 -7.20 -6.48
N GLU A 257 -13.54 -7.98 -7.30
CA GLU A 257 -15.00 -7.97 -7.46
C GLU A 257 -15.64 -6.58 -7.71
N PRO A 258 -15.18 -5.80 -8.72
CA PRO A 258 -15.62 -4.41 -8.95
C PRO A 258 -17.14 -4.24 -9.12
N THR A 259 -17.82 -5.26 -9.65
CA THR A 259 -19.26 -5.24 -9.93
C THR A 259 -20.12 -5.67 -8.75
N SER A 260 -19.53 -6.15 -7.64
CA SER A 260 -20.30 -6.49 -6.44
C SER A 260 -20.91 -5.22 -5.84
N GLY A 261 -22.25 -5.19 -5.71
CA GLY A 261 -22.99 -4.06 -5.16
C GLY A 261 -23.26 -2.90 -6.13
N MET A 262 -23.05 -3.10 -7.44
CA MET A 262 -23.51 -2.19 -8.49
C MET A 262 -24.78 -2.78 -9.10
N ASP A 263 -25.93 -2.15 -8.83
CA ASP A 263 -27.21 -2.42 -9.50
C ASP A 263 -27.33 -1.63 -10.82
#